data_AF-T5AL03-F1
#
_entry.id   AF-T5AL03-F1
#
_cell.length_a   1.000
_cell.length_b   1.000
_cell.length_c   1.000
_cell.angle_alpha   90.00
_cell.angle_beta   90.00
_cell.angle_gamma   90.00
#
_symmetry.space_group_name_H-M   'P 1'
#
loop_
_entity.id
_entity.type
_entity.pdbx_description
1 polymer ?
#
loop_
_entity_poly.entity_id
_entity_poly.type
_entity_poly.pdbx_seq_one_letter_code
_entity_poly.pdbx_strand_id
1 'polypeptide(L)'
;MDDYDPHLSDAELFARFTPKQLGFYQWQTEMEAEGGDDRYRRARVDQKFPGAKEFEEYGDWIDLWYGRYHRRMRYRMPVNEFIDLVQQTRFNNHGSNGTLLWHMNMGTMPFIYLGWSSFGGKPIGYGIEPGGYCLWPNVDATPGEPGILERNVLGINTDVRVGDGNPSALSSPGRGYTFAQIGALCVFADNWEEEYDSTVNEIIDSTWEYTNFGVVVQVGCDAKLGAIWVIWNAFRPDEWDTSKDRKYMPTADSNGRLLPRVGRLHDDSNEQFIMAKLADSLDHLREPREDFTFDVMSKHEHQLVRAKLFGDQAYIHRRNIIKTPQRPRR
;
A
#
# COMPACT_ATOMS: atom_id res chain seq x y z
N MET A 1 -11.19 15.12 -27.88
CA MET A 1 -10.70 14.71 -26.54
C MET A 1 -11.91 14.22 -25.80
N ASP A 2 -11.86 13.04 -25.18
CA ASP A 2 -13.02 12.45 -24.52
C ASP A 2 -13.34 13.24 -23.23
N ASP A 3 -14.59 13.62 -23.03
CA ASP A 3 -15.05 14.28 -21.79
C ASP A 3 -15.19 13.28 -20.63
N TYR A 4 -15.15 11.99 -20.95
CA TYR A 4 -15.18 10.89 -20.00
C TYR A 4 -13.80 10.33 -19.68
N ASP A 5 -12.73 10.97 -20.14
CA ASP A 5 -11.35 10.57 -19.82
C ASP A 5 -11.14 10.56 -18.29
N PRO A 6 -10.81 9.40 -17.68
CA PRO A 6 -10.62 9.29 -16.23
C PRO A 6 -9.42 10.08 -15.71
N HIS A 7 -8.48 10.47 -16.59
CA HIS A 7 -7.24 11.16 -16.21
C HIS A 7 -7.38 12.68 -16.12
N LEU A 8 -8.52 13.26 -16.52
CA LEU A 8 -8.70 14.71 -16.45
C LEU A 8 -8.57 15.22 -15.02
N SER A 9 -7.70 16.22 -14.83
CA SER A 9 -7.60 16.96 -13.58
C SER A 9 -8.85 17.82 -13.36
N ASP A 10 -9.08 18.23 -12.11
CA ASP A 10 -10.18 19.13 -11.80
C ASP A 10 -10.04 20.46 -12.58
N ALA A 11 -8.82 20.98 -12.75
CA ALA A 11 -8.57 22.19 -13.53
C ALA A 11 -8.92 22.03 -15.02
N GLU A 12 -8.60 20.88 -15.63
CA GLU A 12 -8.96 20.58 -17.01
C GLU A 12 -10.47 20.40 -17.18
N LEU A 13 -11.16 19.81 -16.20
CA LEU A 13 -12.61 19.73 -16.19
C LEU A 13 -13.24 21.13 -16.04
N PHE A 14 -12.75 21.95 -15.12
CA PHE A 14 -13.23 23.33 -14.95
C PHE A 14 -13.07 24.17 -16.20
N ALA A 15 -11.94 24.04 -16.90
CA ALA A 15 -11.68 24.74 -18.14
C ALA A 15 -12.69 24.39 -19.25
N ARG A 16 -13.34 23.23 -19.15
CA ARG A 16 -14.39 22.77 -20.09
C ARG A 16 -15.79 23.14 -19.66
N PHE A 17 -16.01 23.54 -18.41
CA PHE A 17 -17.35 23.87 -17.94
C PHE A 17 -17.90 25.08 -18.68
N THR A 18 -19.11 24.92 -19.17
CA THR A 18 -19.92 26.07 -19.62
C THR A 18 -20.23 26.99 -18.43
N PRO A 19 -20.58 28.26 -18.65
CA PRO A 19 -21.01 29.17 -17.58
C PRO A 19 -22.14 28.58 -16.72
N LYS A 20 -23.05 27.79 -17.32
CA LYS A 20 -24.14 27.13 -16.59
C LYS A 20 -23.61 26.02 -15.67
N GLN A 21 -22.70 25.19 -16.15
CA GLN A 21 -22.06 24.13 -15.35
C GLN A 21 -21.19 24.70 -14.22
N LEU A 22 -20.52 25.83 -14.43
CA LEU A 22 -19.85 26.55 -13.34
C LEU A 22 -20.85 27.00 -12.27
N GLY A 23 -22.03 27.46 -12.67
CA GLY A 23 -23.13 27.78 -11.76
C GLY A 23 -23.63 26.56 -10.98
N PHE A 24 -23.73 25.39 -11.61
CA PHE A 24 -24.04 24.13 -10.92
C PHE A 24 -22.98 23.76 -9.89
N TYR A 25 -21.69 23.87 -10.26
CA TYR A 25 -20.58 23.59 -9.35
C TYR A 25 -20.57 24.50 -8.12
N GLN A 26 -20.74 25.81 -8.31
CA GLN A 26 -20.79 26.78 -7.21
C GLN A 26 -21.93 26.45 -6.25
N TRP A 27 -23.14 26.22 -6.78
CA TRP A 27 -24.30 25.87 -5.97
C TRP A 27 -24.12 24.53 -5.23
N GLN A 28 -23.55 23.51 -5.88
CA GLN A 28 -23.27 22.23 -5.26
C GLN A 28 -22.25 22.36 -4.12
N THR A 29 -21.21 23.18 -4.30
CA THR A 29 -20.19 23.45 -3.27
C THR A 29 -20.81 24.14 -2.05
N GLU A 30 -21.72 25.10 -2.27
CA GLU A 30 -22.48 25.75 -1.20
C GLU A 30 -23.37 24.76 -0.45
N MET A 31 -24.10 23.90 -1.19
CA MET A 31 -24.97 22.87 -0.61
C MET A 31 -24.17 21.84 0.20
N GLU A 32 -22.99 21.42 -0.27
CA GLU A 32 -22.10 20.51 0.47
C GLU A 32 -21.59 21.15 1.77
N ALA A 33 -21.31 22.45 1.76
CA ALA A 33 -20.88 23.20 2.93
C ALA A 33 -21.99 23.38 3.98
N GLU A 34 -23.26 23.47 3.56
CA GLU A 34 -24.43 23.49 4.45
C GLU A 34 -24.61 22.14 5.20
N GLY A 35 -24.11 21.04 4.63
CA GLY A 35 -24.27 19.69 5.15
C GLY A 35 -25.69 19.13 4.95
N GLY A 36 -26.06 18.12 5.73
CA GLY A 36 -27.38 17.50 5.70
C GLY A 36 -27.39 16.05 5.19
N ASP A 37 -28.53 15.38 5.39
CA ASP A 37 -28.75 14.01 4.91
C ASP A 37 -29.21 13.99 3.44
N ASP A 38 -29.34 12.80 2.86
CA ASP A 38 -29.71 12.64 1.45
C ASP A 38 -31.13 13.14 1.14
N ARG A 39 -32.04 13.17 2.13
CA ARG A 39 -33.40 13.70 1.94
C ARG A 39 -33.36 15.21 1.79
N TYR A 40 -32.57 15.88 2.63
CA TYR A 40 -32.33 17.32 2.52
C TYR A 40 -31.73 17.68 1.15
N ARG A 41 -30.70 16.94 0.70
CA ARG A 41 -30.07 17.16 -0.60
C ARG A 41 -31.06 17.01 -1.75
N ARG A 42 -31.87 15.95 -1.75
CA ARG A 42 -32.88 15.72 -2.79
C ARG A 42 -33.90 16.86 -2.86
N ALA A 43 -34.43 17.29 -1.71
CA ALA A 43 -35.38 18.41 -1.66
C ALA A 43 -34.79 19.73 -2.18
N ARG A 44 -33.50 19.99 -1.93
CA ARG A 44 -32.78 21.17 -2.44
C ARG A 44 -32.60 21.13 -3.95
N VAL A 45 -32.26 19.96 -4.52
CA VAL A 45 -32.17 19.75 -5.97
C VAL A 45 -33.54 19.99 -6.61
N ASP A 46 -34.61 19.39 -6.09
CA ASP A 46 -35.98 19.56 -6.60
C ASP A 46 -36.43 21.03 -6.55
N GLN A 47 -36.06 21.77 -5.49
CA GLN A 47 -36.34 23.19 -5.36
C GLN A 47 -35.57 24.05 -6.36
N LYS A 48 -34.29 23.72 -6.61
CA LYS A 48 -33.40 24.51 -7.47
C LYS A 48 -33.67 24.29 -8.95
N PHE A 49 -34.02 23.07 -9.34
CA PHE A 49 -34.25 22.66 -10.72
C PHE A 49 -35.65 22.05 -10.90
N PRO A 50 -36.73 22.83 -10.74
CA PRO A 50 -38.10 22.32 -10.80
C PRO A 50 -38.52 21.92 -12.24
N GLY A 51 -37.82 22.41 -13.25
CA GLY A 51 -38.06 22.07 -14.65
C GLY A 51 -37.30 20.81 -15.07
N ALA A 52 -37.98 19.88 -15.75
CA ALA A 52 -37.39 18.61 -16.20
C ALA A 52 -36.08 18.78 -16.98
N LYS A 53 -36.02 19.77 -17.88
CA LYS A 53 -34.82 20.04 -18.69
C LYS A 53 -33.64 20.53 -17.86
N GLU A 54 -33.87 21.40 -16.89
CA GLU A 54 -32.79 21.92 -16.03
C GLU A 54 -32.29 20.84 -15.07
N PHE A 55 -33.20 19.99 -14.60
CA PHE A 55 -32.87 18.82 -13.80
C PHE A 55 -32.02 17.81 -14.60
N GLU A 56 -32.39 17.54 -15.85
CA GLU A 56 -31.62 16.66 -16.76
C GLU A 56 -30.21 17.22 -17.01
N GLU A 57 -30.09 18.50 -17.37
CA GLU A 57 -28.77 19.14 -17.57
C GLU A 57 -27.91 19.16 -16.30
N TYR A 58 -28.52 19.29 -15.12
CA TYR A 58 -27.83 19.16 -13.84
C TYR A 58 -27.40 17.71 -13.59
N GLY A 59 -28.24 16.73 -13.93
CA GLY A 59 -27.92 15.30 -13.88
C GLY A 59 -26.72 14.95 -14.75
N ASP A 60 -26.70 15.40 -16.00
CA ASP A 60 -25.55 15.22 -16.92
C ASP A 60 -24.26 15.83 -16.34
N TRP A 61 -24.37 17.01 -15.72
CA TRP A 61 -23.23 17.63 -15.05
C TRP A 61 -22.77 16.84 -13.82
N ILE A 62 -23.70 16.29 -13.03
CA ILE A 62 -23.39 15.42 -11.89
C ILE A 62 -22.64 14.16 -12.36
N ASP A 63 -23.10 13.53 -13.44
CA ASP A 63 -22.44 12.36 -14.02
C ASP A 63 -21.08 12.69 -14.62
N LEU A 64 -20.92 13.87 -15.22
CA LEU A 64 -19.62 14.37 -15.66
C LEU A 64 -18.69 14.57 -14.45
N TRP A 65 -19.13 15.33 -13.45
CA TRP A 65 -18.35 15.68 -12.28
C TRP A 65 -18.13 14.45 -11.39
N TYR A 66 -19.14 13.94 -10.70
CA TYR A 66 -18.98 12.82 -9.77
C TYR A 66 -18.71 11.48 -10.47
N GLY A 67 -19.25 11.26 -11.68
CA GLY A 67 -18.96 10.03 -12.43
C GLY A 67 -17.48 9.87 -12.78
N ARG A 68 -16.66 10.94 -12.70
CA ARG A 68 -15.19 10.84 -12.85
C ARG A 68 -14.59 9.87 -11.83
N TYR A 69 -15.11 9.87 -10.61
CA TYR A 69 -14.65 8.94 -9.58
C TYR A 69 -14.98 7.49 -9.97
N HIS A 70 -16.20 7.22 -10.45
CA HIS A 70 -16.56 5.89 -10.95
C HIS A 70 -15.73 5.47 -12.16
N ARG A 71 -15.42 6.39 -13.08
CA ARG A 71 -14.57 6.10 -14.23
C ARG A 71 -13.14 5.78 -13.81
N ARG A 72 -12.56 6.54 -12.88
CA ARG A 72 -11.26 6.23 -12.26
C ARG A 72 -11.27 4.90 -11.50
N MET A 73 -12.37 4.58 -10.82
CA MET A 73 -12.54 3.28 -10.15
C MET A 73 -12.59 2.13 -11.15
N ARG A 74 -13.19 2.31 -12.33
CA ARG A 74 -13.27 1.26 -13.37
C ARG A 74 -12.01 1.17 -14.24
N TYR A 75 -11.19 2.21 -14.23
CA TYR A 75 -9.94 2.24 -14.98
C TYR A 75 -8.93 1.29 -14.33
N ARG A 76 -8.60 0.20 -15.04
CA ARG A 76 -7.50 -0.70 -14.67
C ARG A 76 -6.18 -0.02 -15.01
N MET A 77 -5.54 0.52 -13.99
CA MET A 77 -4.25 1.20 -14.13
C MET A 77 -3.19 0.21 -14.68
N PRO A 78 -2.45 0.55 -15.74
CA PRO A 78 -1.35 -0.26 -16.23
C PRO A 78 -0.23 -0.39 -15.19
N VAL A 79 0.51 -1.50 -15.21
CA VAL A 79 1.66 -1.73 -14.32
C VAL A 79 2.64 -0.56 -14.37
N ASN A 80 3.01 -0.10 -15.57
CA ASN A 80 3.94 1.01 -15.73
C ASN A 80 3.45 2.30 -15.09
N GLU A 81 2.16 2.61 -15.20
CA GLU A 81 1.58 3.80 -14.58
C GLU A 81 1.56 3.68 -13.05
N PHE A 82 1.29 2.49 -12.50
CA PHE A 82 1.40 2.27 -11.06
C PHE A 82 2.85 2.44 -10.57
N ILE A 83 3.82 1.89 -11.30
CA ILE A 83 5.24 2.08 -10.96
C ILE A 83 5.65 3.55 -11.03
N ASP A 84 5.20 4.28 -12.06
CA ASP A 84 5.43 5.72 -12.19
C ASP A 84 4.79 6.49 -11.04
N LEU A 85 3.57 6.14 -10.64
CA LEU A 85 2.86 6.73 -9.50
C LEU A 85 3.66 6.54 -8.20
N VAL A 86 4.19 5.34 -7.94
CA VAL A 86 5.05 5.10 -6.77
C VAL A 86 6.34 5.92 -6.87
N GLN A 87 7.00 5.96 -8.03
CA GLN A 87 8.25 6.71 -8.25
C GLN A 87 8.07 8.23 -8.07
N GLN A 88 6.93 8.77 -8.49
CA GLN A 88 6.61 10.20 -8.38
C GLN A 88 6.08 10.58 -6.97
N THR A 89 5.76 9.58 -6.13
CA THR A 89 5.24 9.83 -4.79
C THR A 89 6.32 10.41 -3.88
N ARG A 90 6.04 11.60 -3.35
CA ARG A 90 6.85 12.26 -2.33
C ARG A 90 6.40 11.76 -0.96
N PHE A 91 7.02 10.70 -0.46
CA PHE A 91 6.66 10.08 0.83
C PHE A 91 6.83 10.98 2.06
N ASN A 92 7.54 12.10 1.93
CA ASN A 92 7.64 13.14 2.97
C ASN A 92 6.55 14.22 2.86
N ASN A 93 5.59 14.07 1.94
CA ASN A 93 4.46 14.97 1.75
C ASN A 93 3.14 14.18 1.92
N HIS A 94 2.33 14.59 2.90
CA HIS A 94 1.06 13.91 3.22
C HIS A 94 0.08 13.88 2.05
N GLY A 95 0.01 14.94 1.25
CA GLY A 95 -0.88 15.00 0.08
C GLY A 95 -0.47 13.98 -0.98
N SER A 96 0.83 13.98 -1.35
CA SER A 96 1.36 13.05 -2.36
C SER A 96 1.23 11.58 -1.93
N ASN A 97 1.57 11.26 -0.68
CA ASN A 97 1.39 9.90 -0.16
C ASN A 97 -0.10 9.53 -0.03
N GLY A 98 -0.95 10.48 0.35
CA GLY A 98 -2.41 10.30 0.39
C GLY A 98 -2.99 9.99 -0.98
N THR A 99 -2.49 10.61 -2.05
CA THR A 99 -2.88 10.30 -3.43
C THR A 99 -2.53 8.86 -3.80
N LEU A 100 -1.30 8.40 -3.55
CA LEU A 100 -0.90 7.00 -3.78
C LEU A 100 -1.82 6.02 -3.04
N LEU A 101 -2.08 6.27 -1.75
CA LEU A 101 -2.96 5.42 -0.95
C LEU A 101 -4.40 5.44 -1.45
N TRP A 102 -4.90 6.60 -1.88
CA TRP A 102 -6.23 6.69 -2.46
C TRP A 102 -6.33 5.81 -3.72
N HIS A 103 -5.33 5.84 -4.60
CA HIS A 103 -5.29 4.96 -5.77
C HIS A 103 -5.25 3.49 -5.36
N MET A 104 -4.39 3.09 -4.42
CA MET A 104 -4.32 1.70 -3.98
C MET A 104 -5.61 1.17 -3.33
N ASN A 105 -6.34 2.02 -2.61
CA ASN A 105 -7.55 1.59 -1.88
C ASN A 105 -8.84 1.75 -2.68
N MET A 106 -8.90 2.71 -3.61
CA MET A 106 -10.13 3.08 -4.31
C MET A 106 -10.06 2.83 -5.82
N GLY A 107 -8.87 2.68 -6.40
CA GLY A 107 -8.71 2.43 -7.84
C GLY A 107 -8.68 0.94 -8.18
N THR A 108 -8.87 0.63 -9.47
CA THR A 108 -8.56 -0.71 -9.98
C THR A 108 -7.06 -0.79 -10.26
N MET A 109 -6.31 -1.27 -9.28
CA MET A 109 -4.86 -1.44 -9.38
C MET A 109 -4.49 -2.62 -10.30
N PRO A 110 -3.33 -2.56 -10.99
CA PRO A 110 -2.85 -3.70 -11.73
C PRO A 110 -2.39 -4.79 -10.77
N PHE A 111 -2.72 -6.04 -11.07
CA PHE A 111 -1.92 -7.14 -10.55
C PHE A 111 -0.56 -7.14 -11.25
N ILE A 112 0.53 -7.14 -10.48
CA ILE A 112 1.90 -7.06 -11.03
C ILE A 112 2.46 -8.47 -11.08
N TYR A 113 2.43 -9.09 -12.26
CA TYR A 113 3.06 -10.39 -12.46
C TYR A 113 4.59 -10.24 -12.48
N LEU A 114 5.26 -10.92 -11.54
CA LEU A 114 6.72 -10.83 -11.38
C LEU A 114 7.49 -11.80 -12.27
N GLY A 115 6.80 -12.77 -12.86
CA GLY A 115 7.43 -13.93 -13.47
C GLY A 115 7.46 -15.13 -12.51
N TRP A 116 8.45 -15.98 -12.66
CA TRP A 116 8.54 -17.24 -11.91
C TRP A 116 9.91 -17.42 -11.25
N SER A 117 9.94 -18.27 -10.23
CA SER A 117 11.16 -18.62 -9.49
C SER A 117 11.11 -20.06 -9.02
N SER A 118 12.26 -20.73 -9.01
CA SER A 118 12.45 -22.04 -8.36
C SER A 118 12.83 -21.93 -6.88
N PHE A 119 12.89 -20.71 -6.33
CA PHE A 119 13.26 -20.46 -4.95
C PHE A 119 12.25 -21.11 -3.99
N GLY A 120 12.73 -21.98 -3.10
CA GLY A 120 11.86 -22.80 -2.25
C GLY A 120 11.63 -24.22 -2.77
N GLY A 121 12.30 -24.61 -3.86
CA GLY A 121 12.46 -26.00 -4.28
C GLY A 121 11.51 -26.49 -5.38
N LYS A 122 10.57 -25.65 -5.84
CA LYS A 122 9.74 -25.92 -7.01
C LYS A 122 9.54 -24.63 -7.85
N PRO A 123 9.53 -24.71 -9.19
CA PRO A 123 9.18 -23.57 -10.03
C PRO A 123 7.74 -23.14 -9.81
N ILE A 124 7.51 -21.85 -9.55
CA ILE A 124 6.16 -21.30 -9.36
C ILE A 124 6.10 -19.81 -9.74
N GLY A 125 4.92 -19.36 -10.18
CA GLY A 125 4.65 -17.96 -10.50
C GLY A 125 4.49 -17.10 -9.24
N TYR A 126 4.94 -15.85 -9.33
CA TYR A 126 4.80 -14.85 -8.27
C TYR A 126 4.18 -13.57 -8.80
N GLY A 127 3.44 -12.89 -7.94
CA GLY A 127 2.83 -11.61 -8.26
C GLY A 127 2.77 -10.68 -7.07
N ILE A 128 2.44 -9.42 -7.33
CA ILE A 128 2.14 -8.42 -6.30
C ILE A 128 0.72 -7.94 -6.51
N GLU A 129 -0.09 -8.01 -5.47
CA GLU A 129 -1.34 -7.29 -5.39
C GLU A 129 -1.12 -5.95 -4.68
N PRO A 130 -1.29 -4.80 -5.38
CA PRO A 130 -0.99 -3.50 -4.80
C PRO A 130 -1.84 -3.17 -3.57
N GLY A 131 -1.21 -2.55 -2.58
CA GLY A 131 -1.84 -2.27 -1.30
C GLY A 131 -0.90 -1.59 -0.29
N GLY A 132 -1.47 -0.72 0.55
CA GLY A 132 -0.70 0.11 1.49
C GLY A 132 -0.53 -0.45 2.91
N TYR A 133 -1.20 -1.54 3.27
CA TYR A 133 -1.41 -1.91 4.68
C TYR A 133 -1.14 -3.40 5.01
N CYS A 134 -0.24 -4.03 4.26
CA CYS A 134 0.16 -5.43 4.42
C CYS A 134 1.02 -5.68 5.67
N LEU A 135 1.73 -4.67 6.17
CA LEU A 135 2.65 -4.73 7.32
C LEU A 135 2.27 -3.74 8.40
N TRP A 136 2.60 -4.12 9.63
CA TRP A 136 2.22 -3.39 10.83
C TRP A 136 3.42 -3.18 11.76
N PRO A 137 3.51 -2.02 12.41
CA PRO A 137 4.53 -1.82 13.44
C PRO A 137 4.29 -2.83 14.58
N ASN A 138 5.30 -3.65 14.86
CA ASN A 138 5.27 -4.56 16.01
C ASN A 138 5.80 -3.90 17.29
N VAL A 139 6.22 -2.63 17.20
CA VAL A 139 6.57 -1.81 18.35
C VAL A 139 5.89 -0.43 18.26
N ASP A 140 5.14 -0.09 19.31
CA ASP A 140 4.39 1.16 19.49
C ASP A 140 3.51 1.56 18.28
N ALA A 141 2.30 0.97 18.24
CA ALA A 141 1.37 1.13 17.14
C ALA A 141 0.73 2.53 17.03
N THR A 142 0.69 3.30 18.13
CA THR A 142 0.01 4.60 18.21
C THR A 142 0.88 5.63 18.94
N PRO A 143 2.03 6.02 18.38
CA PRO A 143 2.86 7.04 18.98
C PRO A 143 2.13 8.39 18.95
N GLY A 144 1.98 9.04 20.10
CA GLY A 144 1.41 10.39 20.22
C GLY A 144 2.39 11.51 19.83
N GLU A 145 3.36 11.23 18.97
CA GLU A 145 4.40 12.19 18.56
C GLU A 145 3.97 12.97 17.31
N PRO A 146 4.36 14.25 17.19
CA PRO A 146 4.13 15.01 15.96
C PRO A 146 4.98 14.48 14.81
N GLY A 147 4.49 14.66 13.57
CA GLY A 147 5.21 14.33 12.34
C GLY A 147 5.22 12.84 11.98
N ILE A 148 4.41 12.01 12.62
CA ILE A 148 4.24 10.60 12.26
C ILE A 148 3.69 10.50 10.83
N LEU A 149 4.36 9.70 10.01
CA LEU A 149 3.91 9.40 8.65
C LEU A 149 2.78 8.37 8.67
N GLU A 150 2.05 8.29 7.56
CA GLU A 150 0.94 7.35 7.37
C GLU A 150 1.40 5.89 7.51
N ARG A 151 0.48 4.96 7.81
CA ARG A 151 0.84 3.57 8.17
C ARG A 151 1.54 2.80 7.06
N ASN A 152 1.37 3.22 5.81
CA ASN A 152 2.06 2.63 4.67
C ASN A 152 3.55 2.96 4.66
N VAL A 153 4.02 3.96 5.42
CA VAL A 153 5.45 4.28 5.57
C VAL A 153 5.93 3.87 6.95
N LEU A 154 6.81 2.87 6.98
CA LEU A 154 7.34 2.29 8.21
C LEU A 154 8.87 2.33 8.20
N GLY A 155 9.45 2.03 9.36
CA GLY A 155 10.88 1.77 9.51
C GLY A 155 11.11 0.33 9.96
N ILE A 156 12.25 -0.23 9.56
CA ILE A 156 12.77 -1.50 10.07
C ILE A 156 14.14 -1.27 10.71
N ASN A 157 14.33 -1.84 11.91
CA ASN A 157 15.64 -1.93 12.57
C ASN A 157 16.16 -3.36 12.38
N THR A 158 17.12 -3.54 11.47
CA THR A 158 17.63 -4.87 11.07
C THR A 158 18.65 -5.44 12.06
N ASP A 159 19.15 -4.63 12.98
CA ASP A 159 20.04 -5.03 14.07
C ASP A 159 19.32 -5.32 15.39
N VAL A 160 18.02 -5.02 15.50
CA VAL A 160 17.24 -5.25 16.71
C VAL A 160 16.20 -6.35 16.47
N ARG A 161 16.34 -7.47 17.18
CA ARG A 161 15.33 -8.55 17.15
C ARG A 161 14.15 -8.21 18.05
N VAL A 162 12.97 -8.68 17.66
CA VAL A 162 11.80 -8.62 18.53
C VAL A 162 12.00 -9.58 19.71
N GLY A 163 11.89 -9.07 20.93
CA GLY A 163 12.06 -9.86 22.17
C GLY A 163 13.41 -9.68 22.87
N ASP A 164 14.41 -9.10 22.20
CA ASP A 164 15.68 -8.71 22.83
C ASP A 164 15.42 -7.49 23.73
N GLY A 165 15.02 -7.75 24.98
CA GLY A 165 14.72 -6.74 26.00
C GLY A 165 15.95 -5.97 26.50
N ASN A 166 17.01 -5.85 25.69
CA ASN A 166 18.25 -5.21 26.10
C ASN A 166 18.29 -3.75 25.59
N PRO A 167 17.98 -2.76 26.46
CA PRO A 167 17.94 -1.35 26.06
C PRO A 167 19.31 -0.79 25.62
N SER A 168 20.40 -1.52 25.88
CA SER A 168 21.77 -1.10 25.56
C SER A 168 22.15 -1.24 24.08
N ALA A 169 21.37 -1.96 23.26
CA ALA A 169 21.58 -2.02 21.80
C ALA A 169 21.02 -0.78 21.06
N LEU A 170 20.28 0.09 21.75
CA LEU A 170 19.46 1.17 21.17
C LEU A 170 20.18 2.52 21.04
N SER A 171 21.47 2.59 21.37
CA SER A 171 22.31 3.80 21.32
C SER A 171 23.27 3.85 20.13
N SER A 172 23.36 2.78 19.33
CA SER A 172 24.01 2.85 18.02
C SER A 172 23.00 3.37 17.00
N PRO A 173 23.37 4.25 16.04
CA PRO A 173 22.52 4.52 14.89
C PRO A 173 22.32 3.20 14.16
N GLY A 174 21.19 2.54 14.45
CA GLY A 174 21.05 1.12 14.12
C GLY A 174 21.20 0.84 12.64
N ARG A 175 21.47 -0.40 12.27
CA ARG A 175 21.31 -0.82 10.87
C ARG A 175 19.82 -0.94 10.58
N GLY A 176 19.36 -0.34 9.48
CA GLY A 176 17.94 -0.30 9.15
C GLY A 176 17.62 0.75 8.10
N TYR A 177 16.36 0.83 7.71
CA TYR A 177 15.88 1.79 6.71
C TYR A 177 14.39 2.06 6.89
N THR A 178 13.92 3.12 6.25
CA THR A 178 12.49 3.38 6.06
C THR A 178 12.02 2.84 4.72
N PHE A 179 10.75 2.48 4.63
CA PHE A 179 10.17 1.89 3.45
C PHE A 179 8.70 2.28 3.31
N ALA A 180 8.20 2.24 2.07
CA ALA A 180 6.80 2.36 1.76
C ALA A 180 6.25 1.01 1.29
N GLN A 181 5.08 0.65 1.78
CA GLN A 181 4.36 -0.55 1.37
C GLN A 181 3.71 -0.32 0.00
N ILE A 182 3.91 -1.27 -0.91
CA ILE A 182 3.40 -1.21 -2.28
C ILE A 182 2.48 -2.38 -2.63
N GLY A 183 2.42 -3.43 -1.81
CA GLY A 183 1.48 -4.52 -2.00
C GLY A 183 1.74 -5.75 -1.13
N ALA A 184 0.95 -6.80 -1.39
CA ALA A 184 1.14 -8.13 -0.84
C ALA A 184 1.78 -9.03 -1.89
N LEU A 185 2.71 -9.89 -1.45
CA LEU A 185 3.27 -10.92 -2.31
C LEU A 185 2.25 -12.06 -2.44
N CYS A 186 2.02 -12.48 -3.68
CA CYS A 186 1.16 -13.59 -4.01
C CYS A 186 1.96 -14.67 -4.74
N VAL A 187 1.51 -15.91 -4.59
CA VAL A 187 2.02 -17.08 -5.29
C VAL A 187 0.89 -17.69 -6.11
N PHE A 188 1.24 -18.24 -7.28
CA PHE A 188 0.28 -18.92 -8.14
C PHE A 188 -0.29 -20.14 -7.41
N ALA A 189 -1.61 -20.29 -7.37
CA ALA A 189 -2.26 -21.34 -6.57
C ALA A 189 -2.48 -22.64 -7.34
N ASP A 190 -2.59 -22.55 -8.67
CA ASP A 190 -2.88 -23.68 -9.55
C ASP A 190 -1.58 -24.41 -9.99
N ASN A 191 -1.71 -25.39 -10.89
CA ASN A 191 -0.57 -26.16 -11.38
C ASN A 191 0.30 -25.33 -12.34
N TRP A 192 1.38 -24.75 -11.82
CA TRP A 192 2.31 -23.92 -12.61
C TRP A 192 2.84 -24.61 -13.88
N GLU A 193 3.04 -25.93 -13.85
CA GLU A 193 3.55 -26.67 -15.02
C GLU A 193 2.59 -26.66 -16.21
N GLU A 194 1.28 -26.55 -15.96
CA GLU A 194 0.24 -26.49 -17.00
C GLU A 194 0.12 -25.09 -17.63
N GLU A 195 0.65 -24.07 -16.96
CA GLU A 195 0.48 -22.66 -17.31
C GLU A 195 1.74 -22.03 -17.93
N TYR A 196 2.77 -22.86 -18.20
CA TYR A 196 4.05 -22.38 -18.71
C TYR A 196 3.94 -21.71 -20.09
N ASP A 197 3.01 -22.18 -20.91
CA ASP A 197 2.75 -21.67 -22.26
C ASP A 197 1.63 -20.62 -22.31
N SER A 198 1.02 -20.30 -21.16
CA SER A 198 -0.08 -19.33 -21.07
C SER A 198 0.44 -17.90 -21.26
N THR A 199 -0.43 -17.04 -21.78
CA THR A 199 -0.12 -15.62 -21.88
C THR A 199 -0.12 -14.96 -20.50
N VAL A 200 0.59 -13.84 -20.36
CA VAL A 200 0.62 -13.07 -19.11
C VAL A 200 -0.79 -12.68 -18.64
N ASN A 201 -1.70 -12.38 -19.55
CA ASN A 201 -3.08 -12.03 -19.19
C ASN A 201 -3.85 -13.22 -18.63
N GLU A 202 -3.69 -14.41 -19.22
CA GLU A 202 -4.30 -15.64 -18.71
C GLU A 202 -3.75 -15.96 -17.31
N ILE A 203 -2.43 -15.89 -17.12
CA ILE A 203 -1.78 -16.11 -15.82
C ILE A 203 -2.28 -15.14 -14.75
N ILE A 204 -2.43 -13.85 -15.10
CA ILE A 204 -2.92 -12.82 -14.17
C ILE A 204 -4.38 -13.09 -13.76
N ASP A 205 -5.21 -13.57 -14.69
CA ASP A 205 -6.63 -13.80 -14.44
C ASP A 205 -6.92 -15.16 -13.75
N SER A 206 -5.88 -15.97 -13.47
CA SER A 206 -5.95 -17.24 -12.72
C SER A 206 -6.00 -17.07 -11.19
N THR A 207 -5.90 -18.17 -10.44
CA THR A 207 -5.98 -18.18 -8.98
C THR A 207 -4.63 -17.86 -8.32
N TRP A 208 -4.65 -16.93 -7.36
CA TRP A 208 -3.49 -16.49 -6.60
C TRP A 208 -3.73 -16.58 -5.09
N GLU A 209 -2.70 -16.95 -4.34
CA GLU A 209 -2.74 -17.04 -2.88
C GLU A 209 -1.74 -16.06 -2.24
N TYR A 210 -2.15 -15.43 -1.14
CA TYR A 210 -1.26 -14.56 -0.38
C TYR A 210 -0.21 -15.35 0.40
N THR A 211 1.03 -14.91 0.31
CA THR A 211 2.15 -15.57 1.02
C THR A 211 2.37 -15.01 2.43
N ASN A 212 1.50 -14.13 2.93
CA ASN A 212 1.71 -13.32 4.16
C ASN A 212 2.97 -12.43 4.14
N PHE A 213 3.60 -12.20 2.99
CA PHE A 213 4.69 -11.23 2.85
C PHE A 213 4.12 -9.90 2.33
N GLY A 214 4.49 -8.79 2.97
CA GLY A 214 4.32 -7.46 2.41
C GLY A 214 5.49 -7.12 1.50
N VAL A 215 5.19 -6.53 0.34
CA VAL A 215 6.17 -5.99 -0.60
C VAL A 215 6.35 -4.51 -0.33
N VAL A 216 7.60 -4.09 -0.19
CA VAL A 216 7.94 -2.72 0.18
C VAL A 216 9.08 -2.18 -0.67
N VAL A 217 9.05 -0.88 -0.95
CA VAL A 217 10.16 -0.16 -1.55
C VAL A 217 10.92 0.61 -0.48
N GLN A 218 12.25 0.51 -0.46
CA GLN A 218 13.08 1.30 0.43
C GLN A 218 12.92 2.79 0.11
N VAL A 219 12.78 3.61 1.15
CA VAL A 219 12.67 5.07 1.07
C VAL A 219 13.83 5.67 1.86
N GLY A 220 14.72 6.39 1.17
CA GLY A 220 15.82 7.14 1.76
C GLY A 220 15.33 8.33 2.58
N CYS A 221 16.21 8.91 3.39
CA CYS A 221 15.87 10.10 4.17
C CYS A 221 15.47 11.30 3.28
N ASP A 222 16.05 11.38 2.07
CA ASP A 222 15.75 12.36 1.02
C ASP A 222 14.54 11.97 0.15
N ALA A 223 13.75 11.00 0.59
CA ALA A 223 12.60 10.42 -0.11
C ALA A 223 12.94 9.72 -1.45
N LYS A 224 14.22 9.47 -1.75
CA LYS A 224 14.58 8.65 -2.91
C LYS A 224 14.24 7.19 -2.68
N LEU A 225 13.77 6.54 -3.73
CA LEU A 225 13.43 5.13 -3.69
C LEU A 225 14.66 4.26 -3.97
N GLY A 226 14.69 3.08 -3.36
CA GLY A 226 15.77 2.11 -3.52
C GLY A 226 15.25 0.71 -3.81
N ALA A 227 15.90 -0.28 -3.21
CA ALA A 227 15.60 -1.69 -3.41
C ALA A 227 14.19 -2.08 -2.95
N ILE A 228 13.70 -3.17 -3.53
CA ILE A 228 12.42 -3.80 -3.20
C ILE A 228 12.69 -4.97 -2.26
N TRP A 229 11.88 -5.05 -1.22
CA TRP A 229 12.00 -6.04 -0.17
C TRP A 229 10.67 -6.75 0.03
N VAL A 230 10.74 -8.00 0.46
CA VAL A 230 9.60 -8.75 0.99
C VAL A 230 9.83 -8.97 2.48
N ILE A 231 8.82 -8.66 3.29
CA ILE A 231 8.88 -8.76 4.76
C ILE A 231 7.69 -9.57 5.24
N TRP A 232 7.92 -10.57 6.08
CA TRP A 232 6.86 -11.40 6.63
C TRP A 232 5.98 -10.61 7.60
N ASN A 233 4.66 -10.71 7.45
CA ASN A 233 3.71 -10.07 8.35
C ASN A 233 3.46 -10.95 9.60
N ALA A 234 3.88 -10.46 10.77
CA ALA A 234 3.67 -11.13 12.05
C ALA A 234 2.25 -10.95 12.62
N PHE A 235 1.38 -10.20 11.94
CA PHE A 235 -0.01 -9.99 12.36
C PHE A 235 -0.96 -10.70 11.40
N ARG A 236 -2.04 -11.27 11.93
CA ARG A 236 -3.10 -11.78 11.06
C ARG A 236 -3.67 -10.64 10.21
N PRO A 237 -3.94 -10.88 8.91
CA PRO A 237 -4.79 -10.01 8.12
C PRO A 237 -6.12 -9.81 8.88
N ASP A 238 -6.54 -8.56 9.03
CA ASP A 238 -7.88 -8.24 9.53
C ASP A 238 -8.71 -7.82 8.32
N GLU A 239 -9.81 -8.53 8.07
CA GLU A 239 -10.73 -8.28 6.95
C GLU A 239 -11.28 -6.85 6.97
N TRP A 240 -11.30 -6.21 8.14
CA TRP A 240 -11.88 -4.88 8.33
C TRP A 240 -10.83 -3.78 8.50
N ASP A 241 -9.54 -4.13 8.46
CA ASP A 241 -8.42 -3.25 8.81
C ASP A 241 -8.69 -2.38 10.08
N THR A 242 -9.38 -2.97 11.05
CA THR A 242 -9.67 -2.28 12.29
C THR A 242 -8.40 -2.37 13.14
N SER A 243 -7.73 -1.23 13.30
CA SER A 243 -6.50 -1.13 14.10
C SER A 243 -6.59 -1.58 15.57
N LYS A 244 -7.72 -2.14 16.02
CA LYS A 244 -8.03 -2.44 17.42
C LYS A 244 -7.83 -3.92 17.81
N ASP A 245 -7.94 -4.87 16.87
CA ASP A 245 -8.00 -6.32 17.21
C ASP A 245 -6.91 -7.18 16.53
N ARG A 246 -5.80 -6.57 16.12
CA ARG A 246 -4.68 -7.28 15.47
C ARG A 246 -4.04 -8.30 16.41
N LYS A 247 -4.16 -9.59 16.09
CA LYS A 247 -3.53 -10.68 16.86
C LYS A 247 -2.13 -10.97 16.33
N TYR A 248 -1.12 -10.70 17.16
CA TYR A 248 0.26 -11.11 16.91
C TYR A 248 0.37 -12.63 16.79
N MET A 249 1.11 -13.09 15.79
CA MET A 249 1.42 -14.50 15.58
C MET A 249 2.87 -14.76 16.01
N PRO A 250 3.11 -15.68 16.95
CA PRO A 250 4.46 -16.10 17.25
C PRO A 250 5.18 -16.56 15.98
N THR A 251 6.37 -16.01 15.75
CA THR A 251 7.19 -16.29 14.56
C THR A 251 8.19 -17.44 14.82
N ALA A 252 8.61 -17.62 16.07
CA ALA A 252 9.59 -18.62 16.47
C ALA A 252 9.17 -19.44 17.70
N ASP A 253 9.78 -20.62 17.86
CA ASP A 253 9.68 -21.47 19.04
C ASP A 253 10.55 -20.95 20.21
N SER A 254 10.54 -21.66 21.33
CA SER A 254 11.36 -21.30 22.51
C SER A 254 12.87 -21.39 22.28
N ASN A 255 13.32 -22.01 21.19
CA ASN A 255 14.71 -22.10 20.79
C ASN A 255 15.08 -21.06 19.72
N GLY A 256 14.16 -20.15 19.37
CA GLY A 256 14.36 -19.14 18.34
C GLY A 256 14.33 -19.67 16.91
N ARG A 257 13.85 -20.91 16.69
CA ARG A 257 13.65 -21.48 15.35
C ARG A 257 12.30 -21.03 14.81
N LEU A 258 12.24 -20.68 13.52
CA LEU A 258 10.97 -20.32 12.88
C LEU A 258 9.95 -21.46 13.00
N LEU A 259 8.71 -21.11 13.32
CA LEU A 259 7.64 -22.10 13.30
C LEU A 259 7.41 -22.58 11.85
N PRO A 260 6.95 -23.83 11.63
CA PRO A 260 6.84 -24.40 10.28
C PRO A 260 6.03 -23.54 9.31
N ARG A 261 4.96 -22.87 9.76
CA ARG A 261 4.10 -22.02 8.93
C ARG A 261 4.64 -20.60 8.64
N VAL A 262 5.78 -20.23 9.21
CA VAL A 262 6.27 -18.84 9.20
C VAL A 262 7.32 -18.68 8.12
N GLY A 263 7.21 -17.61 7.33
CA GLY A 263 8.26 -17.24 6.40
C GLY A 263 8.40 -18.14 5.18
N ARG A 264 7.38 -18.95 4.87
CA ARG A 264 7.30 -19.77 3.66
C ARG A 264 6.62 -19.01 2.54
N LEU A 265 7.10 -19.17 1.31
CA LEU A 265 6.46 -18.60 0.13
C LEU A 265 5.19 -19.36 -0.28
N HIS A 266 5.16 -20.67 -0.01
CA HIS A 266 4.03 -21.59 -0.21
C HIS A 266 4.21 -22.80 0.71
N ASP A 267 3.18 -23.63 0.89
CA ASP A 267 3.21 -24.72 1.88
C ASP A 267 4.37 -25.72 1.67
N ASP A 268 4.62 -26.09 0.41
CA ASP A 268 5.72 -27.01 0.03
C ASP A 268 7.11 -26.38 0.04
N SER A 269 7.24 -25.09 0.39
CA SER A 269 8.51 -24.38 0.28
C SER A 269 9.53 -24.97 1.24
N ASN A 270 10.69 -25.37 0.74
CA ASN A 270 11.79 -25.85 1.58
C ASN A 270 12.63 -24.71 2.18
N GLU A 271 12.33 -23.46 1.83
CA GLU A 271 12.96 -22.26 2.38
C GLU A 271 12.04 -21.53 3.35
N GLN A 272 12.65 -20.92 4.36
CA GLN A 272 11.99 -20.05 5.32
C GLN A 272 12.83 -18.81 5.58
N PHE A 273 12.20 -17.64 5.48
CA PHE A 273 12.82 -16.35 5.80
C PHE A 273 11.80 -15.33 6.30
N ILE A 274 12.28 -14.29 6.97
CA ILE A 274 11.43 -13.16 7.41
C ILE A 274 11.61 -11.94 6.52
N MET A 275 12.81 -11.76 5.98
CA MET A 275 13.12 -10.63 5.11
C MET A 275 14.08 -11.05 4.01
N ALA A 276 13.72 -10.72 2.77
CA ALA A 276 14.57 -10.92 1.61
C ALA A 276 14.45 -9.75 0.64
N LYS A 277 15.53 -9.50 -0.11
CA LYS A 277 15.50 -8.55 -1.22
C LYS A 277 14.89 -9.23 -2.44
N LEU A 278 14.00 -8.51 -3.13
CA LEU A 278 13.32 -8.98 -4.35
C LEU A 278 13.92 -8.37 -5.62
N ALA A 279 14.36 -7.10 -5.54
CA ALA A 279 14.95 -6.37 -6.67
C ALA A 279 15.75 -5.15 -6.23
N ASP A 280 16.58 -4.61 -7.12
CA ASP A 280 17.38 -3.40 -6.90
C ASP A 280 16.60 -2.09 -7.02
N SER A 281 15.52 -2.09 -7.81
CA SER A 281 14.69 -0.92 -8.04
C SER A 281 13.28 -1.31 -8.52
N LEU A 282 12.36 -0.34 -8.51
CA LEU A 282 11.00 -0.48 -9.04
C LEU A 282 10.94 -0.82 -10.54
N ASP A 283 11.97 -0.50 -11.32
CA ASP A 283 11.95 -0.79 -12.75
C ASP A 283 11.97 -2.30 -13.05
N HIS A 284 12.49 -3.11 -12.12
CA HIS A 284 12.42 -4.57 -12.22
C HIS A 284 11.00 -5.15 -12.08
N LEU A 285 10.01 -4.33 -11.72
CA LEU A 285 8.60 -4.75 -11.65
C LEU A 285 7.83 -4.48 -12.95
N ARG A 286 8.44 -3.80 -13.93
CA ARG A 286 7.76 -3.42 -15.17
C ARG A 286 7.57 -4.59 -16.12
N GLU A 287 8.44 -5.60 -16.01
CA GLU A 287 8.42 -6.79 -16.85
C GLU A 287 8.59 -8.05 -16.00
N PRO A 288 7.91 -9.17 -16.34
CA PRO A 288 8.13 -10.45 -15.70
C PRO A 288 9.57 -10.94 -15.87
N ARG A 289 10.10 -11.64 -14.85
CA ARG A 289 11.45 -12.17 -14.82
C ARG A 289 11.43 -13.70 -14.71
N GLU A 290 12.35 -14.35 -15.39
CA GLU A 290 12.51 -15.81 -15.32
C GLU A 290 13.51 -16.19 -14.23
N ASP A 291 13.18 -17.23 -13.47
CA ASP A 291 13.99 -17.83 -12.39
C ASP A 291 14.68 -16.81 -11.46
N PHE A 292 13.99 -15.73 -11.10
CA PHE A 292 14.56 -14.73 -10.20
C PHE A 292 14.74 -15.30 -8.79
N THR A 293 15.63 -14.72 -7.97
CA THR A 293 15.89 -15.22 -6.60
C THR A 293 15.43 -14.22 -5.53
N PHE A 294 15.26 -14.72 -4.31
CA PHE A 294 15.09 -13.91 -3.12
C PHE A 294 16.41 -13.86 -2.34
N ASP A 295 17.04 -12.68 -2.24
CA ASP A 295 18.28 -12.55 -1.46
C ASP A 295 17.92 -12.50 0.03
N VAL A 296 17.94 -13.67 0.68
CA VAL A 296 17.57 -13.82 2.08
C VAL A 296 18.52 -13.02 2.98
N MET A 297 17.97 -12.01 3.65
CA MET A 297 18.73 -11.20 4.60
C MET A 297 18.56 -11.68 6.03
N SER A 298 17.39 -12.21 6.38
CA SER A 298 17.10 -12.62 7.76
C SER A 298 16.07 -13.73 7.86
N LYS A 299 16.31 -14.63 8.82
CA LYS A 299 15.38 -15.67 9.28
C LYS A 299 14.83 -15.37 10.69
N HIS A 300 14.95 -14.12 11.15
CA HIS A 300 14.44 -13.68 12.45
C HIS A 300 13.60 -12.41 12.32
N GLU A 301 12.66 -12.23 13.25
CA GLU A 301 11.79 -11.06 13.27
C GLU A 301 12.55 -9.79 13.71
N HIS A 302 12.36 -8.72 12.93
CA HIS A 302 12.92 -7.40 13.18
C HIS A 302 11.86 -6.44 13.70
N GLN A 303 12.31 -5.39 14.40
CA GLN A 303 11.40 -4.34 14.83
C GLN A 303 10.92 -3.53 13.64
N LEU A 304 9.60 -3.53 13.44
CA LEU A 304 8.87 -2.62 12.57
C LEU A 304 8.33 -1.47 13.42
N VAL A 305 8.66 -0.25 13.03
CA VAL A 305 8.33 0.98 13.75
C VAL A 305 7.64 1.96 12.82
N ARG A 306 6.93 2.95 13.39
CA ARG A 306 6.43 4.08 12.60
C ARG A 306 7.58 4.94 12.08
N ALA A 307 7.47 5.38 10.84
CA ALA A 307 8.32 6.42 10.30
C ALA A 307 7.78 7.81 10.68
N LYS A 308 8.66 8.81 10.76
CA LYS A 308 8.30 10.19 11.04
C LYS A 308 9.16 11.18 10.25
N LEU A 309 8.63 12.38 10.10
CA LEU A 309 9.38 13.52 9.60
C LEU A 309 10.22 14.12 10.73
N PHE A 310 11.47 14.48 10.42
CA PHE A 310 12.39 15.12 11.34
C PHE A 310 13.03 16.36 10.71
N GLY A 311 13.10 17.44 11.49
CA GLY A 311 13.67 18.72 11.10
C GLY A 311 12.84 19.49 10.07
N ASP A 312 13.27 20.73 9.80
CA ASP A 312 12.58 21.64 8.88
C ASP A 312 12.61 21.17 7.42
N GLN A 313 13.55 20.28 7.09
CA GLN A 313 13.70 19.68 5.77
C GLN A 313 12.82 18.44 5.56
N ALA A 314 12.02 18.05 6.56
CA ALA A 314 11.10 16.92 6.50
C ALA A 314 11.81 15.62 6.06
N TYR A 315 12.93 15.29 6.71
CA TYR A 315 13.63 14.03 6.48
C TYR A 315 12.82 12.87 7.04
N ILE A 316 12.79 11.77 6.31
CA ILE A 316 12.12 10.55 6.75
C ILE A 316 13.06 9.77 7.67
N HIS A 317 12.64 9.55 8.92
CA HIS A 317 13.37 8.80 9.92
C HIS A 317 12.53 7.67 10.50
N ARG A 318 13.16 6.53 10.73
CA ARG A 318 12.60 5.47 11.58
C ARG A 318 12.68 5.88 13.04
N ARG A 319 11.68 5.50 13.84
CA ARG A 319 11.69 5.80 15.26
C ARG A 319 12.59 4.81 16.02
N ASN A 320 13.55 5.35 16.77
CA ASN A 320 14.30 4.56 17.76
C ASN A 320 13.42 4.43 19.00
N ILE A 321 12.91 3.24 19.29
CA ILE A 321 12.12 3.01 20.49
C ILE A 321 13.06 2.51 21.58
N ILE A 322 13.45 3.43 22.47
CA ILE A 322 14.07 3.08 23.74
C ILE A 322 12.94 2.63 24.66
N LYS A 323 12.77 1.31 24.88
CA LYS A 323 11.89 0.85 25.96
C LYS A 323 12.53 1.28 27.28
N THR A 324 12.05 2.37 27.88
CA THR A 324 12.25 2.60 29.30
C THR A 324 11.53 1.47 30.03
N PRO A 325 12.21 0.67 30.88
CA PRO A 325 11.54 -0.38 31.62
C PRO A 325 10.35 0.22 32.38
N GLN A 326 9.15 -0.29 32.14
CA GLN A 326 7.97 0.10 32.90
C GLN A 326 8.27 -0.21 34.38
N ARG A 327 8.32 0.82 35.22
CA ARG A 327 8.35 0.61 36.67
C ARG A 327 7.11 -0.23 37.02
N PRO A 328 7.24 -1.30 37.82
CA PRO A 328 6.10 -2.05 38.28
C PRO A 328 5.13 -1.07 38.96
N ARG A 329 3.89 -1.06 38.50
CA ARG A 329 2.80 -0.37 39.21
C ARG A 329 2.75 -1.00 40.60
N ARG A 330 3.03 -0.19 41.62
CA ARG A 330 2.91 -0.57 43.02
C ARG A 330 1.45 -0.70 43.42
#